data_AF-A0A7Z0IHZ2-F1
#
_entry.id   AF-A0A7Z0IHZ2-F1
#
_cell.length_a   1.000
_cell.length_b   1.000
_cell.length_c   1.000
_cell.angle_alpha   90.00
_cell.angle_beta   90.00
_cell.angle_gamma   90.00
#
_symmetry.space_group_name_H-M   'P 1'
#
loop_
_entity.id
_entity.type
_entity.pdbx_description
1 polymer ?
#
loop_
_entity_poly.entity_id
_entity_poly.type
_entity_poly.pdbx_seq_one_letter_code
_entity_poly.pdbx_strand_id
1 'polypeptide(L)'
;MNALVSPSDGNPGSLPSYLCLPPEGSNGTPSVVRTATPPPTMPVVSESDFRKFDLPAPRAKVQPDGWTVTGYPTNMYTNARTTTVNLTILGFPVRVRARPVSFSWDFGDGHTLTTTNTGAKISPGDSPSISHVYTRSGKVRVVLTTHYTGQYSVAGGAWLPIAGQAAVTGAATPLDVYRYHRYRVGHTCQEDPNGPDCRR
;
A
#
# COMPACT_ATOMS: atom_id res chain seq x y z
N MET A 1 10.33 -46.47 53.63
CA MET A 1 10.49 -45.91 54.98
C MET A 1 11.53 -44.79 54.92
N ASN A 2 11.15 -43.59 55.39
CA ASN A 2 11.99 -42.40 55.52
C ASN A 2 13.02 -42.54 56.65
N ALA A 3 14.16 -41.86 56.53
CA ALA A 3 14.72 -41.02 57.60
C ALA A 3 15.71 -39.98 57.03
N LEU A 4 15.55 -38.74 57.47
CA LEU A 4 16.34 -37.56 57.16
C LEU A 4 17.20 -37.16 58.39
N VAL A 5 18.20 -36.31 58.13
CA VAL A 5 18.83 -35.27 59.00
C VAL A 5 20.12 -35.61 59.80
N SER A 6 21.13 -34.74 59.61
CA SER A 6 22.46 -34.52 60.25
C SER A 6 22.39 -33.97 61.71
N PRO A 7 23.41 -33.33 62.36
CA PRO A 7 24.88 -33.18 62.14
C PRO A 7 25.78 -33.33 63.41
N SER A 8 27.10 -33.13 63.22
CA SER A 8 28.07 -32.38 64.06
C SER A 8 29.21 -33.09 64.87
N ASP A 9 30.40 -32.51 64.66
CA ASP A 9 31.56 -32.26 65.53
C ASP A 9 32.60 -33.33 65.93
N GLY A 10 33.87 -33.00 65.65
CA GLY A 10 35.03 -33.45 66.43
C GLY A 10 36.31 -33.74 65.64
N ASN A 11 37.15 -32.72 65.40
CA ASN A 11 38.59 -32.88 65.12
C ASN A 11 39.37 -32.51 66.39
N PRO A 12 40.51 -33.15 66.70
CA PRO A 12 41.75 -32.36 66.63
C PRO A 12 43.01 -33.14 66.18
N GLY A 13 43.75 -32.54 65.26
CA GLY A 13 45.18 -32.26 65.40
C GLY A 13 46.20 -33.41 65.27
N SER A 14 46.89 -33.49 64.13
CA SER A 14 48.37 -33.37 64.07
C SER A 14 48.89 -33.47 62.62
N LEU A 15 49.63 -32.44 62.19
CA LEU A 15 50.57 -32.42 61.06
C LEU A 15 51.96 -32.88 61.60
N PRO A 16 53.04 -33.15 60.81
CA PRO A 16 53.33 -32.71 59.43
C PRO A 16 53.98 -33.82 58.53
N SER A 17 54.16 -33.63 57.23
CA SER A 17 55.44 -33.22 56.64
C SER A 17 55.26 -33.00 55.14
N TYR A 18 55.58 -31.78 54.67
CA TYR A 18 55.60 -31.41 53.26
C TYR A 18 56.79 -32.06 52.55
N LEU A 19 56.51 -32.86 51.52
CA LEU A 19 57.45 -33.12 50.43
C LEU A 19 56.88 -32.46 49.16
N CYS A 20 57.68 -31.56 48.59
CA CYS A 20 57.41 -30.89 47.32
C CYS A 20 57.41 -31.89 46.17
N LEU A 21 56.36 -31.87 45.35
CA LEU A 21 56.38 -32.33 43.95
C LEU A 21 55.86 -31.19 43.04
N PRO A 22 56.44 -31.01 41.85
CA PRO A 22 56.17 -29.87 40.96
C PRO A 22 54.77 -29.94 40.32
N PRO A 23 54.19 -28.80 39.90
CA PRO A 23 52.90 -28.79 39.22
C PRO A 23 53.06 -29.27 37.78
N GLU A 24 52.38 -30.36 37.41
CA GLU A 24 52.11 -30.64 36.00
C GLU A 24 51.11 -29.61 35.50
N GLY A 25 51.64 -28.53 34.94
CA GLY A 25 50.87 -27.54 34.20
C GLY A 25 50.18 -28.23 33.03
N SER A 26 48.86 -28.39 33.13
CA SER A 26 48.06 -28.70 31.96
C SER A 26 48.18 -27.50 31.01
N ASN A 27 48.86 -27.69 29.88
CA ASN A 27 48.79 -26.78 28.76
C ASN A 27 47.39 -26.90 28.16
N GLY A 28 46.41 -26.27 28.82
CA GLY A 28 45.13 -25.94 28.23
C GLY A 28 45.38 -24.92 27.14
N THR A 29 45.50 -25.38 25.89
CA THR A 29 45.29 -24.52 24.73
C THR A 29 43.99 -23.75 24.95
N PRO A 30 43.97 -22.40 24.89
CA PRO A 30 42.73 -21.67 24.93
C PRO A 30 41.93 -22.08 23.68
N SER A 31 40.87 -22.86 23.88
CA SER A 31 39.86 -23.08 22.84
C SER A 31 39.32 -21.71 22.47
N VAL A 32 39.75 -21.21 21.31
CA VAL A 32 39.15 -20.05 20.67
C VAL A 32 37.71 -20.42 20.39
N VAL A 33 36.79 -19.96 21.25
CA VAL A 33 35.35 -20.06 21.00
C VAL A 33 35.07 -19.19 19.79
N ARG A 34 35.08 -19.79 18.59
CA ARG A 34 34.55 -19.13 17.39
C ARG A 34 33.07 -18.90 17.66
N THR A 35 32.68 -17.65 17.87
CA THR A 35 31.28 -17.26 17.81
C THR A 35 30.73 -17.65 16.45
N ALA A 36 29.86 -18.66 16.42
CA ALA A 36 29.14 -19.01 15.21
C ALA A 36 28.26 -17.82 14.82
N THR A 37 28.41 -17.34 13.58
CA THR A 37 27.50 -16.33 13.03
C THR A 37 26.07 -16.86 13.16
N PRO A 38 25.14 -16.13 13.79
CA PRO A 38 23.76 -16.58 13.88
C PRO A 38 23.21 -16.81 12.46
N PRO A 39 22.39 -17.85 12.26
CA PRO A 39 21.82 -18.13 10.95
C PRO A 39 21.04 -16.90 10.45
N PRO A 40 21.08 -16.62 9.15
CA PRO A 40 20.41 -15.46 8.60
C PRO A 40 18.91 -15.55 8.89
N THR A 41 18.36 -14.50 9.52
CA THR A 41 16.92 -14.42 9.81
C THR A 41 16.19 -14.00 8.54
N MET A 42 15.15 -14.75 8.16
CA MET A 42 14.32 -14.38 7.01
C MET A 42 13.58 -13.07 7.29
N PRO A 43 13.58 -12.11 6.34
CA PRO A 43 12.89 -10.84 6.54
C PRO A 43 11.37 -11.04 6.60
N VAL A 44 10.75 -10.38 7.58
CA VAL A 44 9.29 -10.24 7.68
C VAL A 44 8.91 -8.86 7.16
N VAL A 45 7.96 -8.80 6.23
CA VAL A 45 7.46 -7.53 5.71
C VAL A 45 6.35 -7.00 6.64
N SER A 46 6.60 -5.85 7.27
CA SER A 46 5.61 -5.16 8.10
C SER A 46 4.66 -4.30 7.26
N GLU A 47 3.54 -3.86 7.85
CA GLU A 47 2.67 -2.84 7.24
C GLU A 47 3.44 -1.55 6.92
N SER A 48 4.35 -1.15 7.83
CA SER A 48 5.15 0.06 7.65
C SER A 48 6.11 -0.01 6.48
N ASP A 49 6.61 -1.21 6.15
CA ASP A 49 7.42 -1.43 4.96
C ASP A 49 6.55 -1.39 3.71
N PHE A 50 5.38 -2.03 3.76
CA PHE A 50 4.46 -2.09 2.62
C PHE A 50 3.98 -0.71 2.18
N ARG A 51 3.73 0.20 3.13
CA ARG A 51 3.39 1.60 2.86
C ARG A 51 4.51 2.40 2.19
N LYS A 52 5.76 1.93 2.27
CA LYS A 52 6.93 2.59 1.65
C LYS A 52 7.28 2.00 0.28
N PHE A 53 6.66 0.90 -0.12
CA PHE A 53 6.94 0.31 -1.43
C PHE A 53 6.42 1.21 -2.54
N ASP A 54 7.20 1.30 -3.62
CA ASP A 54 6.81 2.03 -4.83
C ASP A 54 5.80 1.19 -5.62
N LEU A 55 4.54 1.21 -5.17
CA LEU A 55 3.43 0.59 -5.89
C LEU A 55 2.98 1.53 -7.02
N PRO A 56 2.52 0.99 -8.16
CA PRO A 56 2.03 1.79 -9.28
C PRO A 56 0.98 2.81 -8.84
N ALA A 57 1.27 4.09 -9.08
CA ALA A 57 0.34 5.17 -8.81
C ALA A 57 -0.96 4.96 -9.61
N PRO A 58 -2.14 5.02 -8.96
CA PRO A 58 -3.40 4.93 -9.69
C PRO A 58 -3.62 6.20 -10.50
N ARG A 59 -4.51 6.13 -11.50
CA ARG A 59 -4.94 7.32 -12.24
C ARG A 59 -6.46 7.31 -12.38
N ALA A 60 -7.11 8.37 -11.92
CA ALA A 60 -8.51 8.61 -12.23
C ALA A 60 -8.65 8.87 -13.73
N LYS A 61 -9.56 8.14 -14.38
CA LYS A 61 -9.97 8.40 -15.76
C LYS A 61 -11.39 8.93 -15.73
N VAL A 62 -11.64 9.95 -16.55
CA VAL A 62 -12.92 10.64 -16.64
C VAL A 62 -13.47 10.42 -18.05
N GLN A 63 -14.79 10.26 -18.16
CA GLN A 63 -15.47 10.21 -19.44
C GLN A 63 -16.70 11.14 -19.39
N PRO A 64 -16.79 12.16 -20.28
CA PRO A 64 -15.81 12.53 -21.32
C PRO A 64 -14.42 12.92 -20.79
N ASP A 65 -13.39 12.79 -21.62
CA ASP A 65 -12.01 13.08 -21.20
C ASP A 65 -11.79 14.58 -21.09
N GLY A 66 -11.34 15.04 -19.92
CA GLY A 66 -10.97 16.44 -19.66
C GLY A 66 -12.12 17.42 -19.45
N TRP A 67 -13.39 17.05 -19.69
CA TRP A 67 -14.52 17.95 -19.44
C TRP A 67 -15.82 17.23 -19.04
N THR A 68 -16.71 18.00 -18.42
CA THR A 68 -18.09 17.59 -18.14
C THR A 68 -19.02 18.81 -18.07
N VAL A 69 -20.30 18.58 -17.82
CA VAL A 69 -21.32 19.62 -17.72
C VAL A 69 -22.02 19.54 -16.37
N THR A 70 -22.29 20.69 -15.76
CA THR A 70 -23.06 20.78 -14.52
C THR A 70 -24.42 20.10 -14.65
N GLY A 71 -24.82 19.34 -13.63
CA GLY A 71 -26.13 18.68 -13.58
C GLY A 71 -26.21 17.33 -14.29
N TYR A 72 -25.11 16.83 -14.89
CA TYR A 72 -25.05 15.51 -15.52
C TYR A 72 -24.07 14.58 -14.80
N PRO A 73 -24.35 13.26 -14.76
CA PRO A 73 -23.40 12.28 -14.25
C PRO A 73 -22.14 12.23 -15.12
N THR A 74 -20.99 12.42 -14.49
CA THR A 74 -19.68 12.24 -15.11
C THR A 74 -19.17 10.85 -14.78
N ASN A 75 -18.86 10.03 -15.79
CA ASN A 75 -18.33 8.68 -15.55
C ASN A 75 -16.87 8.74 -15.09
N MET A 76 -16.54 7.94 -14.07
CA MET A 76 -15.20 7.84 -13.50
C MET A 76 -14.77 6.38 -13.46
N TYR A 77 -13.51 6.09 -13.80
CA TYR A 77 -12.99 4.72 -13.74
C TYR A 77 -11.46 4.70 -13.62
N THR A 78 -10.90 3.55 -13.31
CA THR A 78 -9.45 3.33 -13.17
C THR A 78 -9.06 1.99 -13.80
N ASN A 79 -7.78 1.84 -14.12
CA ASN A 79 -7.17 0.59 -14.60
C ASN A 79 -6.25 -0.04 -13.53
N ALA A 80 -6.46 0.33 -12.26
CA ALA A 80 -5.79 -0.30 -11.13
C ALA A 80 -6.08 -1.81 -11.13
N ARG A 81 -5.02 -2.60 -11.03
CA ARG A 81 -5.06 -4.06 -11.05
C ARG A 81 -4.01 -4.61 -10.10
N THR A 82 -4.12 -5.90 -9.78
CA THR A 82 -3.08 -6.60 -9.03
C THR A 82 -1.75 -6.47 -9.76
N THR A 83 -0.70 -6.15 -9.02
CA THR A 83 0.66 -5.98 -9.55
C THR A 83 1.65 -6.69 -8.65
N THR A 84 2.77 -7.11 -9.22
CA THR A 84 3.88 -7.69 -8.47
C THR A 84 5.10 -6.82 -8.65
N VAL A 85 5.68 -6.37 -7.55
CA VAL A 85 6.93 -5.61 -7.51
C VAL A 85 8.05 -6.49 -6.94
N ASN A 86 9.26 -6.30 -7.43
CA ASN A 86 10.44 -7.01 -6.97
C ASN A 86 11.35 -6.02 -6.27
N LEU A 87 11.86 -6.37 -5.09
CA LEU A 87 12.69 -5.51 -4.27
C LEU A 87 13.66 -6.36 -3.44
N THR A 88 14.62 -5.73 -2.79
CA THR A 88 15.59 -6.41 -1.92
C THR A 88 15.43 -5.93 -0.49
N ILE A 89 15.22 -6.85 0.46
CA ILE A 89 15.12 -6.54 1.90
C ILE A 89 16.19 -7.33 2.62
N LEU A 90 17.06 -6.65 3.37
CA LEU A 90 18.16 -7.27 4.12
C LEU A 90 19.01 -8.23 3.26
N GLY A 91 19.22 -7.89 1.98
CA GLY A 91 19.98 -8.71 1.02
C GLY A 91 19.21 -9.87 0.39
N PHE A 92 17.95 -10.10 0.78
CA PHE A 92 17.10 -11.13 0.17
C PHE A 92 16.25 -10.57 -0.97
N PRO A 93 16.11 -11.30 -2.09
CA PRO A 93 15.13 -10.94 -3.11
C PRO A 93 13.72 -11.21 -2.56
N VAL A 94 12.90 -10.16 -2.55
CA VAL A 94 11.51 -10.20 -2.10
C VAL A 94 10.61 -9.80 -3.26
N ARG A 95 9.58 -10.61 -3.50
CA ARG A 95 8.51 -10.30 -4.44
C ARG A 95 7.28 -9.91 -3.65
N VAL A 96 6.62 -8.83 -4.01
CA VAL A 96 5.43 -8.33 -3.33
C VAL A 96 4.30 -8.21 -4.33
N ARG A 97 3.23 -8.97 -4.10
CA ARG A 97 2.00 -8.93 -4.88
C ARG A 97 1.00 -8.03 -4.17
N ALA A 98 0.75 -6.85 -4.72
CA ALA A 98 -0.21 -5.88 -4.21
C ALA A 98 -1.53 -5.98 -5.00
N ARG A 99 -2.64 -6.17 -4.30
CA ARG A 99 -3.99 -6.26 -4.85
C ARG A 99 -4.83 -5.06 -4.39
N PRO A 100 -5.41 -4.27 -5.31
CA PRO A 100 -6.31 -3.19 -4.92
C PRO A 100 -7.59 -3.78 -4.31
N VAL A 101 -8.06 -3.16 -3.23
CA VAL A 101 -9.26 -3.61 -2.50
C VAL A 101 -10.30 -2.50 -2.33
N SER A 102 -9.90 -1.25 -2.36
CA SER A 102 -10.82 -0.10 -2.35
C SER A 102 -10.20 1.12 -3.03
N PHE A 103 -11.08 2.02 -3.47
CA PHE A 103 -10.77 3.22 -4.24
C PHE A 103 -11.47 4.41 -3.61
N SER A 104 -10.70 5.36 -3.07
CA SER A 104 -11.20 6.62 -2.54
C SER A 104 -11.04 7.70 -3.61
N TRP A 105 -12.18 8.19 -4.09
CA TRP A 105 -12.32 9.25 -5.08
C TRP A 105 -12.55 10.57 -4.37
N ASP A 106 -11.76 11.58 -4.70
CA ASP A 106 -12.02 12.98 -4.41
C ASP A 106 -12.30 13.69 -5.74
N PHE A 107 -13.48 14.29 -5.87
CA PHE A 107 -13.91 14.92 -7.11
C PHE A 107 -13.40 16.35 -7.27
N GLY A 108 -12.73 16.90 -6.26
CA GLY A 108 -12.13 18.24 -6.29
C GLY A 108 -13.13 19.38 -6.08
N ASP A 109 -14.37 19.08 -5.70
CA ASP A 109 -15.41 20.04 -5.31
C ASP A 109 -15.88 19.87 -3.85
N GLY A 110 -15.12 19.11 -3.06
CA GLY A 110 -15.41 18.80 -1.65
C GLY A 110 -16.21 17.51 -1.45
N HIS A 111 -16.66 16.86 -2.54
CA HIS A 111 -17.31 15.55 -2.46
C HIS A 111 -16.31 14.41 -2.68
N THR A 112 -16.53 13.33 -1.93
CA THR A 112 -15.73 12.11 -2.03
C THR A 112 -16.62 10.89 -2.13
N LEU A 113 -16.13 9.82 -2.77
CA LEU A 113 -16.80 8.53 -2.86
C LEU A 113 -15.79 7.41 -2.64
N THR A 114 -16.18 6.34 -1.93
CA THR A 114 -15.35 5.13 -1.84
C THR A 114 -16.03 3.97 -2.56
N THR A 115 -15.28 3.28 -3.42
CA THR A 115 -15.78 2.13 -4.20
C THR A 115 -14.88 0.92 -4.04
N THR A 116 -15.41 -0.27 -4.35
CA THR A 116 -14.67 -1.55 -4.38
C THR A 116 -14.46 -2.08 -5.80
N ASN A 117 -15.15 -1.52 -6.79
CA ASN A 117 -14.94 -1.79 -8.20
C ASN A 117 -14.15 -0.65 -8.86
N THR A 118 -13.51 -0.94 -9.99
CA THR A 118 -12.69 0.01 -10.76
C THR A 118 -13.49 0.91 -11.69
N GLY A 119 -14.79 0.69 -11.82
CA GLY A 119 -15.60 1.22 -12.91
C GLY A 119 -15.16 0.70 -14.28
N ALA A 120 -15.77 1.26 -15.32
CA ALA A 120 -15.42 0.97 -16.71
C ALA A 120 -15.74 2.16 -17.61
N LYS A 121 -15.15 2.16 -18.80
CA LYS A 121 -15.60 3.04 -19.88
C LYS A 121 -17.01 2.58 -20.31
N ILE A 122 -17.90 3.54 -20.53
CA ILE A 122 -19.31 3.27 -20.90
C ILE A 122 -19.61 3.71 -22.33
N SER A 123 -20.65 3.12 -22.93
CA SER A 123 -21.19 3.56 -24.22
C SER A 123 -22.20 4.69 -24.02
N PRO A 124 -22.50 5.51 -25.05
CA PRO A 124 -23.57 6.50 -24.96
C PRO A 124 -24.91 5.86 -24.56
N GLY A 125 -25.57 6.39 -23.54
CA GLY A 125 -26.85 5.88 -23.02
C GLY A 125 -26.73 4.91 -21.85
N ASP A 126 -25.55 4.37 -21.58
CA ASP A 126 -25.31 3.52 -20.42
C ASP A 126 -25.17 4.34 -19.14
N SER A 127 -25.56 3.74 -18.01
CA SER A 127 -25.34 4.33 -16.69
C SER A 127 -23.95 3.97 -16.15
N PRO A 128 -23.16 4.94 -15.68
CA PRO A 128 -21.86 4.68 -15.06
C PRO A 128 -21.99 3.96 -13.71
N SER A 129 -21.08 3.04 -13.41
CA SER A 129 -21.02 2.38 -12.09
C SER A 129 -20.37 3.26 -11.02
N ILE A 130 -19.54 4.23 -11.43
CA ILE A 130 -18.93 5.24 -10.58
C ILE A 130 -19.12 6.58 -11.28
N SER A 131 -19.82 7.51 -10.63
CA SER A 131 -20.07 8.83 -11.20
C SER A 131 -20.21 9.90 -10.15
N HIS A 132 -20.04 11.15 -10.60
CA HIS A 132 -20.32 12.34 -9.82
C HIS A 132 -21.05 13.39 -10.66
N VAL A 133 -21.92 14.18 -10.00
CA VAL A 133 -22.68 15.26 -10.62
C VAL A 133 -22.19 16.59 -10.05
N TYR A 134 -21.48 17.37 -10.87
CA TYR A 134 -21.01 18.69 -10.46
C TYR A 134 -22.14 19.72 -10.52
N THR A 135 -22.19 20.62 -9.54
CA THR A 135 -23.22 21.67 -9.43
C THR A 135 -22.72 23.06 -9.84
N ARG A 136 -21.40 23.26 -9.89
CA ARG A 136 -20.76 24.53 -10.22
C ARG A 136 -19.80 24.36 -11.40
N SER A 137 -19.81 25.31 -12.32
CA SER A 137 -18.83 25.36 -13.41
C SER A 137 -17.47 25.86 -12.89
N GLY A 138 -16.39 25.40 -13.50
CA GLY A 138 -15.03 25.74 -13.10
C GLY A 138 -14.04 24.62 -13.39
N LYS A 139 -12.78 24.81 -12.98
CA LYS A 139 -11.75 23.77 -13.08
C LYS A 139 -11.68 23.00 -11.77
N VAL A 140 -11.74 21.67 -11.84
CA VAL A 140 -11.55 20.78 -10.68
C VAL A 140 -10.41 19.79 -10.94
N ARG A 141 -9.98 19.12 -9.88
CA ARG A 141 -8.91 18.11 -9.92
C ARG A 141 -9.42 16.85 -9.25
N VAL A 142 -9.66 15.81 -10.04
CA VAL A 142 -10.09 14.51 -9.52
C VAL A 142 -8.87 13.75 -9.02
N VAL A 143 -8.88 13.35 -7.77
CA VAL A 143 -7.79 12.58 -7.14
C VAL A 143 -8.32 11.19 -6.78
N LEU A 144 -7.51 10.17 -7.08
CA LEU A 144 -7.81 8.79 -6.73
C LEU A 144 -6.75 8.26 -5.77
N THR A 145 -7.18 7.75 -4.63
CA THR A 145 -6.34 6.97 -3.71
C THR A 145 -6.77 5.51 -3.78
N THR A 146 -5.84 4.61 -4.08
CA THR A 146 -6.10 3.17 -4.10
C THR A 146 -5.49 2.53 -2.88
N HIS A 147 -6.29 1.71 -2.18
CA HIS A 147 -5.85 0.93 -1.04
C HIS A 147 -5.57 -0.50 -1.48
N TYR A 148 -4.44 -1.03 -1.05
CA TYR A 148 -3.92 -2.34 -1.43
C TYR A 148 -3.80 -3.24 -0.21
N THR A 149 -4.14 -4.51 -0.38
CA THR A 149 -3.61 -5.59 0.46
C THR A 149 -2.47 -6.28 -0.27
N GLY A 150 -1.57 -6.90 0.48
CA GLY A 150 -0.34 -7.44 -0.07
C GLY A 150 -0.05 -8.88 0.38
N GLN A 151 0.70 -9.58 -0.46
CA GLN A 151 1.41 -10.80 -0.09
C GLN A 151 2.86 -10.68 -0.53
N TYR A 152 3.78 -11.31 0.19
CA TYR A 152 5.20 -11.31 -0.14
C TYR A 152 5.80 -12.72 -0.17
N SER A 153 6.83 -12.91 -0.98
CA SER A 153 7.60 -14.15 -1.11
C SER A 153 9.08 -13.81 -1.06
N VAL A 154 9.81 -14.44 -0.14
CA VAL A 154 11.24 -14.22 0.07
C VAL A 154 12.03 -15.36 -0.57
N ALA A 155 13.04 -15.03 -1.39
CA ALA A 155 13.94 -16.00 -2.01
C ALA A 155 13.23 -17.17 -2.75
N GLY A 156 12.06 -16.90 -3.32
CA GLY A 156 11.26 -17.91 -4.02
C GLY A 156 10.43 -18.83 -3.12
N GLY A 157 10.41 -18.60 -1.80
CA GLY A 157 9.58 -19.33 -0.84
C GLY A 157 8.08 -19.05 -0.95
N ALA A 158 7.32 -19.56 0.02
CA ALA A 158 5.87 -19.42 0.08
C ALA A 158 5.41 -17.95 0.11
N TRP A 159 4.21 -17.70 -0.41
CA TRP A 159 3.56 -16.39 -0.29
C TRP A 159 2.94 -16.22 1.09
N LEU A 160 3.40 -15.21 1.82
CA LEU A 160 2.90 -14.84 3.13
C LEU A 160 2.05 -13.56 3.03
N PRO A 161 0.97 -13.43 3.79
CA PRO A 161 0.22 -12.18 3.86
C PRO A 161 1.06 -11.06 4.47
N ILE A 162 0.92 -9.86 3.94
CA ILE A 162 1.39 -8.64 4.59
C ILE A 162 0.25 -8.14 5.49
N ALA A 163 0.53 -7.88 6.75
CA ALA A 163 -0.45 -7.29 7.66
C ALA A 163 -0.80 -5.85 7.24
N GLY A 164 -2.07 -5.48 7.35
CA GLY A 164 -2.54 -4.12 7.08
C GLY A 164 -2.70 -3.78 5.60
N GLN A 165 -2.69 -2.47 5.29
CA GLN A 165 -2.90 -1.94 3.95
C GLN A 165 -1.89 -0.85 3.60
N ALA A 166 -1.62 -0.72 2.31
CA ALA A 166 -0.90 0.41 1.74
C ALA A 166 -1.87 1.26 0.92
N ALA A 167 -1.80 2.58 1.08
CA ALA A 167 -2.58 3.53 0.31
C ALA A 167 -1.64 4.30 -0.63
N VAL A 168 -2.00 4.36 -1.92
CA VAL A 168 -1.26 5.14 -2.92
C VAL A 168 -2.20 6.14 -3.57
N THR A 169 -1.86 7.41 -3.44
CA THR A 169 -2.56 8.52 -4.07
C THR A 169 -1.96 8.80 -5.44
N GLY A 170 -2.80 8.78 -6.45
CA GLY A 170 -2.45 9.08 -7.83
C GLY A 170 -2.28 10.58 -8.08
N ALA A 171 -1.67 10.90 -9.22
CA ALA A 171 -1.67 12.28 -9.71
C ALA A 171 -3.10 12.76 -10.00
N ALA A 172 -3.35 14.04 -9.73
CA ALA A 172 -4.63 14.68 -9.99
C ALA A 172 -4.96 14.71 -11.48
N THR A 173 -6.17 14.28 -11.84
CA THR A 173 -6.71 14.38 -13.20
C THR A 173 -7.48 15.70 -13.34
N PRO A 174 -7.04 16.63 -14.19
CA PRO A 174 -7.75 17.89 -14.41
C PRO A 174 -9.08 17.66 -15.13
N LEU A 175 -10.10 18.43 -14.78
CA LEU A 175 -11.43 18.37 -15.37
C LEU A 175 -12.04 19.77 -15.46
N ASP A 176 -12.48 20.16 -16.66
CA ASP A 176 -13.22 21.39 -16.89
C ASP A 176 -14.74 21.14 -16.80
N VAL A 177 -15.39 21.75 -15.82
CA VAL A 177 -16.85 21.68 -15.63
C VAL A 177 -17.50 22.87 -16.30
N TYR A 178 -18.23 22.62 -17.38
CA TYR A 178 -18.97 23.64 -18.12
C TYR A 178 -20.40 23.78 -17.61
N ARG A 179 -20.97 24.96 -17.79
CA ARG A 179 -22.43 25.18 -17.71
C ARG A 179 -22.92 25.43 -19.13
N TYR A 180 -24.07 24.86 -19.47
CA TYR A 180 -24.76 25.19 -20.73
C TYR A 180 -26.00 26.03 -20.45
N HIS A 181 -26.32 26.91 -21.39
CA HIS A 181 -27.57 27.64 -21.45
C HIS A 181 -28.34 27.20 -22.68
N ARG A 182 -29.64 26.96 -22.53
CA ARG A 182 -30.53 26.67 -23.66
C ARG A 182 -31.51 27.82 -23.81
N TYR A 183 -31.45 28.48 -24.95
CA TYR A 183 -32.43 29.47 -25.36
C TYR A 183 -33.41 28.82 -26.35
N ARG A 184 -34.68 29.21 -26.29
CA ARG A 184 -35.64 28.88 -27.35
C ARG A 184 -35.61 30.02 -28.35
N VAL A 185 -35.29 29.71 -29.60
CA VAL A 185 -35.43 30.64 -30.72
C VAL A 185 -36.75 30.35 -31.44
N GLY A 186 -37.39 31.40 -31.98
CA GLY A 186 -38.69 31.27 -32.67
C GLY A 186 -38.57 30.61 -34.06
N HIS A 187 -37.42 30.77 -34.71
CA HIS A 187 -37.12 30.28 -36.05
C HIS A 187 -35.69 29.74 -36.10
N THR A 188 -35.43 28.79 -37.00
CA THR A 188 -34.06 28.34 -37.31
C THR A 188 -33.32 29.39 -38.13
N CYS A 189 -31.98 29.36 -38.17
CA CYS A 189 -31.20 30.28 -39.02
C CYS A 189 -31.43 30.10 -40.53
N GLN A 190 -32.11 29.02 -40.95
CA GLN A 190 -32.57 28.87 -42.32
C GLN A 190 -33.88 29.62 -42.58
N GLU A 191 -34.74 29.73 -41.56
CA GLU A 191 -36.03 30.42 -41.63
C GLU A 191 -35.90 31.93 -41.35
N ASP A 192 -35.04 32.31 -40.41
CA ASP A 192 -34.67 33.71 -40.13
C ASP A 192 -33.14 33.84 -40.00
N PRO A 193 -32.44 34.09 -41.12
CA PRO A 193 -30.98 34.29 -41.12
C PRO A 193 -30.52 35.51 -40.31
N ASN A 194 -31.42 36.47 -40.04
CA ASN A 194 -31.11 37.67 -39.26
C ASN A 194 -31.43 37.50 -37.77
N GLY A 195 -31.80 36.29 -37.34
CA GLY A 195 -32.09 35.96 -35.96
C GLY A 195 -30.92 36.26 -35.02
N PRO A 196 -31.20 36.60 -33.75
CA PRO A 196 -30.19 37.08 -32.79
C PRO A 196 -29.03 36.11 -32.53
N ASP A 197 -29.22 34.80 -32.77
CA ASP A 197 -28.22 33.75 -32.54
C ASP A 197 -27.58 33.22 -33.85
N CYS A 198 -27.90 33.80 -35.00
CA CYS A 198 -27.36 33.37 -36.30
C CYS A 198 -26.04 34.08 -36.63
N ARG A 199 -25.09 33.33 -37.18
CA ARG A 199 -23.79 33.87 -37.58
C ARG A 199 -24.01 34.85 -38.73
N ARG A 200 -23.64 36.11 -38.54
CA ARG A 200 -23.58 37.12 -39.60
C ARG A 200 -22.46 36.83 -40.59
#